data_AF-A0A842WCM6-F1
#
_entry.id   AF-A0A842WCM6-F1
#
_cell.length_a   1.000
_cell.length_b   1.000
_cell.length_c   1.000
_cell.angle_alpha   90.00
_cell.angle_beta   90.00
_cell.angle_gamma   90.00
#
_symmetry.space_group_name_H-M   'P 1'
#
loop_
_entity.id
_entity.type
_entity.pdbx_description
1 polymer ?
#
loop_
_entity_poly.entity_id
_entity_poly.type
_entity_poly.pdbx_seq_one_letter_code
_entity_poly.pdbx_strand_id
1 'polypeptide(L)'
;MRAEAILAVLVVLSGLAAAASNIEADSFYKSAEIYYQSGDYKNALNTVYRAREVYEQVDNSWGVEKCDSMINNIESLLSGNQLASTYKSIANDYFLQGGYDNLQKSVEFAERAKLIYQNLGDNTNVLITEDLITRARAQMNKEMVECIRVGDEFYQLAQDAFLSDFYVSAKNYALNASEKYHSCPYEAGVSNSASLLTSINNKMSSIRMQAKAAYDDAIKFHASGDNQRCVEYAADAQNLYTSIDDKEGMSTATLLASRCREVIDDTKEQRMREAQSLYEEAKRFAIMENECLNATDRANKAKSIYMDFYNEAYNMEWRLPPDKQINMKRYWAYVSEVNALLSDIQDTCGRERMLQIAEEYYKNSQEMYLENQMINAKAYANKAREICDQLKNYVCLSKVDSFINQINLRTKQRDDAHMYLQNAIAYYNVADFDSAMMDASKSKKIYMDIRDEESTANVEELMAKITEGAEKLDEANGYYSKAQGYYDTSDYRNALPWAESANNIYVEINYSLGITRTDGIIKESREKVRQQDIEFRNAVIVGAVILIVTGVLIFQILSRRRVMETEFRKKKMEEAERVRRRDEEWAIRRDSETKTKVEDELRKLIEEERTRVD
;
A
#
# COMPACT_ATOMS: atom_id res chain seq x y z
N MET A 1 3.53 62.93 27.33
CA MET A 1 2.15 63.11 27.82
C MET A 1 1.91 62.66 29.27
N ARG A 2 2.09 61.40 29.71
CA ARG A 2 1.77 61.03 31.12
C ARG A 2 2.80 61.49 32.17
N ALA A 3 4.08 61.55 31.83
CA ALA A 3 5.11 62.14 32.71
C ALA A 3 4.86 63.63 32.96
N GLU A 4 4.39 64.36 31.94
CA GLU A 4 4.01 65.78 32.05
C GLU A 4 2.76 65.98 32.90
N ALA A 5 1.82 65.03 32.90
CA ALA A 5 0.62 65.09 33.74
C ALA A 5 0.92 64.84 35.23
N ILE A 6 1.83 63.93 35.56
CA ILE A 6 2.28 63.70 36.95
C ILE A 6 3.12 64.89 37.44
N LEU A 7 4.00 65.43 36.58
CA LEU A 7 4.73 66.65 36.88
C LEU A 7 3.77 67.84 37.11
N ALA A 8 2.72 67.96 36.30
CA ALA A 8 1.69 68.99 36.47
C ALA A 8 0.89 68.82 37.76
N VAL A 9 0.54 67.60 38.17
CA VAL A 9 -0.14 67.35 39.44
C VAL A 9 0.76 67.63 40.64
N LEU A 10 2.05 67.25 40.58
CA LEU A 10 3.02 67.60 41.62
C LEU A 10 3.24 69.11 41.71
N VAL A 11 3.32 69.82 40.58
CA VAL A 11 3.42 71.29 40.52
C VAL A 11 2.15 71.98 41.05
N VAL A 12 0.97 71.42 40.80
CA VAL A 12 -0.30 71.95 41.35
C VAL A 12 -0.39 71.69 42.85
N LEU A 13 0.01 70.51 43.34
CA LEU A 13 0.03 70.19 44.77
C LEU A 13 1.08 71.01 45.53
N SER A 14 2.28 71.21 44.97
CA SER A 14 3.29 72.10 45.56
C SER A 14 2.82 73.55 45.54
N GLY A 15 2.11 73.97 44.49
CA GLY A 15 1.51 75.31 44.40
C GLY A 15 0.41 75.54 45.45
N LEU A 16 -0.42 74.53 45.73
CA LEU A 16 -1.45 74.60 46.77
C LEU A 16 -0.85 74.64 48.18
N ALA A 17 0.20 73.84 48.43
CA ALA A 17 0.93 73.88 49.69
C ALA A 17 1.60 75.25 49.91
N ALA A 18 2.30 75.77 48.90
CA ALA A 18 2.92 77.09 48.96
C ALA A 18 1.89 78.21 49.17
N ALA A 19 0.69 78.11 48.56
CA ALA A 19 -0.39 79.07 48.77
C ALA A 19 -0.93 79.03 50.22
N ALA A 20 -1.12 77.84 50.80
CA ALA A 20 -1.55 77.71 52.19
C ALA A 20 -0.50 78.26 53.16
N SER A 21 0.78 77.94 52.95
CA SER A 21 1.89 78.48 53.74
C SER A 21 2.05 80.00 53.60
N ASN A 22 1.79 80.59 52.42
CA ASN A 22 1.75 82.05 52.27
C ASN A 22 0.63 82.70 53.09
N ILE A 23 -0.55 82.08 53.17
CA ILE A 23 -1.67 82.58 54.00
C ILE A 23 -1.30 82.54 55.49
N GLU A 24 -0.62 81.47 55.92
CA GLU A 24 -0.11 81.33 57.27
C GLU A 24 0.95 82.40 57.59
N ALA A 25 1.91 82.62 56.69
CA ALA A 25 2.92 83.67 56.82
C ALA A 25 2.28 85.07 56.94
N ASP A 26 1.30 85.38 56.09
CA ASP A 26 0.53 86.62 56.13
C ASP A 26 -0.20 86.80 57.47
N SER A 27 -0.72 85.71 58.04
CA SER A 27 -1.40 85.73 59.33
C SER A 27 -0.43 86.05 60.47
N PHE A 28 0.76 85.44 60.48
CA PHE A 28 1.80 85.80 61.43
C PHE A 28 2.24 87.25 61.25
N TYR A 29 2.45 87.71 60.02
CA TYR A 29 2.86 89.08 59.75
C TYR A 29 1.82 90.10 60.25
N LYS A 30 0.53 89.90 59.96
CA LYS A 30 -0.56 90.76 60.47
C LYS A 30 -0.63 90.75 62.00
N SER A 31 -0.41 89.59 62.62
CA SER A 31 -0.37 89.49 64.08
C SER A 31 0.81 90.29 64.66
N ALA A 32 1.97 90.25 64.00
CA ALA A 32 3.10 91.09 64.36
C ALA A 32 2.78 92.59 64.23
N GLU A 33 2.04 93.02 63.20
CA GLU A 33 1.60 94.41 63.03
C GLU A 33 0.70 94.88 64.17
N ILE A 34 -0.22 94.03 64.62
CA ILE A 34 -1.09 94.33 65.77
C ILE A 34 -0.26 94.54 67.03
N TYR A 35 0.68 93.62 67.32
CA TYR A 35 1.59 93.78 68.47
C TYR A 35 2.43 95.06 68.36
N TYR A 36 2.97 95.35 67.17
CA TYR A 36 3.76 96.55 66.91
C TYR A 36 2.98 97.84 67.18
N GLN A 37 1.73 97.93 66.70
CA GLN A 37 0.87 99.09 66.92
C GLN A 37 0.47 99.27 68.39
N SER A 38 0.37 98.17 69.14
CA SER A 38 0.06 98.19 70.58
C SER A 38 1.27 98.55 71.47
N GLY A 39 2.48 98.64 70.90
CA GLY A 39 3.72 98.87 71.64
C GLY A 39 4.32 97.62 72.28
N ASP A 40 3.74 96.43 72.05
CA ASP A 40 4.30 95.15 72.49
C ASP A 40 5.37 94.66 71.50
N TYR A 41 6.48 95.39 71.48
CA TYR A 41 7.59 95.16 70.57
C TYR A 41 8.24 93.78 70.75
N LYS A 42 8.15 93.17 71.94
CA LYS A 42 8.68 91.82 72.19
C LYS A 42 7.89 90.76 71.42
N ASN A 43 6.56 90.76 71.56
CA ASN A 43 5.72 89.79 70.85
C ASN A 43 5.65 90.09 69.34
N ALA A 44 5.73 91.37 68.96
CA ALA A 44 5.86 91.77 67.56
C ALA A 44 7.11 91.14 66.93
N LEU A 45 8.26 91.24 67.60
CA LEU A 45 9.53 90.71 67.08
C LEU A 45 9.51 89.18 66.93
N ASN A 46 9.01 88.46 67.94
CA ASN A 46 8.90 86.98 67.87
C ASN A 46 8.00 86.56 66.69
N THR A 47 6.85 87.22 66.56
CA THR A 47 5.85 86.85 65.55
C THR A 47 6.31 87.17 64.12
N VAL A 48 7.02 88.29 63.90
CA VAL A 48 7.54 88.64 62.57
C VAL A 48 8.66 87.71 62.12
N TYR A 49 9.50 87.19 63.03
CA TYR A 49 10.49 86.17 62.68
C TYR A 49 9.85 84.85 62.24
N ARG A 50 8.71 84.46 62.85
CA ARG A 50 7.92 83.30 62.38
C ARG A 50 7.33 83.53 60.99
N ALA A 51 6.79 84.72 60.74
CA ALA A 51 6.30 85.08 59.40
C ALA A 51 7.43 85.01 58.35
N ARG A 52 8.59 85.57 58.68
CA ARG A 52 9.79 85.56 57.84
C ARG A 52 10.21 84.14 57.46
N GLU A 53 10.23 83.23 58.43
CA GLU A 53 10.56 81.83 58.19
C GLU A 53 9.60 81.17 57.22
N VAL A 54 8.29 81.33 57.43
CA VAL A 54 7.30 80.72 56.52
C VAL A 54 7.41 81.31 55.12
N TYR A 55 7.71 82.61 54.97
CA TYR A 55 7.99 83.20 53.65
C TYR A 55 9.26 82.67 53.00
N GLU A 56 10.31 82.41 53.78
CA GLU A 56 11.57 81.84 53.30
C GLU A 56 11.36 80.39 52.81
N GLN A 57 10.55 79.59 53.52
CA GLN A 57 10.21 78.22 53.12
C GLN A 57 9.41 78.11 51.82
N VAL A 58 8.70 79.17 51.42
CA VAL A 58 7.92 79.22 50.18
C VAL A 58 8.56 80.08 49.09
N ASP A 59 9.84 80.43 49.25
CA ASP A 59 10.60 81.29 48.34
C ASP A 59 9.92 82.65 48.05
N ASN A 60 9.15 83.20 48.99
CA ASN A 60 8.50 84.50 48.85
C ASN A 60 9.45 85.62 49.29
N SER A 61 10.35 85.99 48.38
CA SER A 61 11.37 87.03 48.61
C SER A 61 10.79 88.38 49.07
N TRP A 62 9.63 88.78 48.53
CA TRP A 62 8.95 90.01 48.93
C TRP A 62 8.45 89.95 50.38
N GLY A 63 7.87 88.82 50.79
CA GLY A 63 7.43 88.59 52.16
C GLY A 63 8.61 88.62 53.16
N VAL A 64 9.76 88.03 52.78
CA VAL A 64 11.00 88.08 53.57
C VAL A 64 11.48 89.52 53.73
N GLU A 65 11.59 90.29 52.64
CA GLU A 65 12.02 91.70 52.67
C GLU A 65 11.09 92.56 53.55
N LYS A 66 9.78 92.32 53.45
CA LYS A 66 8.78 92.99 54.27
C LYS A 66 8.98 92.71 55.77
N CYS A 67 9.26 91.45 56.11
CA CYS A 67 9.58 91.07 57.49
C CYS A 67 10.88 91.72 57.98
N ASP A 68 11.93 91.72 57.16
CA ASP A 68 13.23 92.31 57.51
C ASP A 68 13.11 93.81 57.80
N SER A 69 12.31 94.55 57.01
CA SER A 69 12.02 95.97 57.27
C SER A 69 11.33 96.18 58.63
N MET A 70 10.33 95.36 58.94
CA MET A 70 9.61 95.43 60.21
C MET A 70 10.48 95.04 61.41
N ILE A 71 11.31 94.01 61.26
CA ILE A 71 12.31 93.58 62.25
C ILE A 71 13.22 94.76 62.60
N ASN A 72 13.82 95.42 61.61
CA ASN A 72 14.71 96.56 61.82
C ASN A 72 14.01 97.72 62.56
N ASN A 73 12.76 98.01 62.21
CA ASN A 73 11.97 99.04 62.88
C ASN A 73 11.73 98.70 64.36
N ILE A 74 11.32 97.46 64.66
CA ILE A 74 11.09 96.99 66.02
C ILE A 74 12.39 97.04 66.85
N GLU A 75 13.49 96.56 66.28
CA GLU A 75 14.79 96.51 66.96
C GLU A 75 15.30 97.90 67.34
N SER A 76 15.04 98.92 66.51
CA SER A 76 15.40 100.31 66.79
C SER A 76 14.65 100.95 67.97
N LEU A 77 13.47 100.40 68.33
CA LEU A 77 12.60 100.90 69.39
C LEU A 77 12.84 100.22 70.74
N LEU A 78 13.53 99.08 70.75
CA LEU A 78 13.85 98.34 71.97
C LEU A 78 15.16 98.85 72.58
N SER A 79 15.20 99.04 73.90
CA SER A 79 16.47 99.25 74.58
C SER A 79 17.35 98.00 74.47
N GLY A 80 18.68 98.14 74.54
CA GLY A 80 19.61 97.01 74.40
C GLY A 80 19.27 95.83 75.33
N ASN A 81 18.89 96.10 76.59
CA ASN A 81 18.46 95.05 77.53
C ASN A 81 17.17 94.35 77.10
N GLN A 82 16.18 95.10 76.61
CA GLN A 82 14.92 94.52 76.14
C GLN A 82 15.15 93.69 74.87
N LEU A 83 15.93 94.19 73.91
CA LEU A 83 16.26 93.48 72.67
C LEU A 83 17.00 92.17 72.95
N ALA A 84 18.04 92.21 73.79
CA ALA A 84 18.79 91.02 74.20
C ALA A 84 17.88 89.99 74.90
N SER A 85 16.97 90.44 75.77
CA SER A 85 16.02 89.56 76.45
C SER A 85 15.01 88.92 75.50
N THR A 86 14.60 89.64 74.46
CA THR A 86 13.69 89.14 73.43
C THR A 86 14.37 88.10 72.55
N TYR A 87 15.59 88.36 72.06
CA TYR A 87 16.35 87.36 71.31
C TYR A 87 16.64 86.10 72.14
N LYS A 88 16.98 86.25 73.43
CA LYS A 88 17.13 85.09 74.34
C LYS A 88 15.82 84.29 74.46
N SER A 89 14.67 84.98 74.49
CA SER A 89 13.34 84.34 74.53
C SER A 89 13.07 83.57 73.24
N ILE A 90 13.31 84.18 72.07
CA ILE A 90 13.14 83.54 70.75
C ILE A 90 14.07 82.32 70.64
N ALA A 91 15.33 82.45 71.07
CA ALA A 91 16.28 81.35 71.10
C ALA A 91 15.77 80.18 71.94
N ASN A 92 15.20 80.45 73.12
CA ASN A 92 14.64 79.43 73.98
C ASN A 92 13.39 78.76 73.37
N ASP A 93 12.53 79.53 72.69
CA ASP A 93 11.38 78.98 71.97
C ASP A 93 11.80 77.99 70.88
N TYR A 94 12.85 78.31 70.11
CA TYR A 94 13.41 77.40 69.12
C TYR A 94 14.11 76.18 69.75
N PHE A 95 14.82 76.37 70.87
CA PHE A 95 15.43 75.25 71.61
C PHE A 95 14.37 74.22 72.05
N LEU A 96 13.22 74.69 72.53
CA LEU A 96 12.13 73.84 73.01
C LEU A 96 11.39 73.11 71.88
N GLN A 97 11.33 73.69 70.67
CA GLN A 97 10.72 73.04 69.51
C GLN A 97 11.53 71.83 69.04
N GLY A 98 12.84 71.82 69.26
CA GLY A 98 13.72 70.71 68.89
C GLY A 98 13.85 70.52 67.37
N GLY A 99 14.65 69.54 66.96
CA GLY A 99 15.03 69.35 65.55
C GLY A 99 16.21 70.23 65.15
N TYR A 100 16.98 69.78 64.16
CA TYR A 100 18.27 70.36 63.80
C TYR A 100 18.15 71.85 63.42
N ASP A 101 17.24 72.19 62.49
CA ASP A 101 17.07 73.58 62.00
C ASP A 101 16.65 74.55 63.11
N ASN A 102 15.75 74.13 63.99
CA ASN A 102 15.33 74.94 65.14
C ASN A 102 16.47 75.11 66.15
N LEU A 103 17.26 74.06 66.40
CA LEU A 103 18.42 74.16 67.29
C LEU A 103 19.49 75.08 66.70
N GLN A 104 19.69 75.08 65.38
CA GLN A 104 20.57 76.03 64.70
C GLN A 104 20.08 77.47 64.88
N LYS A 105 18.79 77.75 64.64
CA LYS A 105 18.18 79.07 64.89
C LYS A 105 18.28 79.49 66.35
N SER A 106 18.10 78.55 67.28
CA SER A 106 18.29 78.79 68.71
C SER A 106 19.70 79.31 69.01
N VAL A 107 20.73 78.68 68.44
CA VAL A 107 22.13 79.14 68.56
C VAL A 107 22.30 80.54 67.96
N GLU A 108 21.79 80.79 66.75
CA GLU A 108 21.91 82.09 66.07
C GLU A 108 21.30 83.23 66.90
N PHE A 109 20.06 83.06 67.41
CA PHE A 109 19.41 84.07 68.24
C PHE A 109 20.08 84.22 69.61
N ALA A 110 20.56 83.13 70.21
CA ALA A 110 21.28 83.19 71.49
C ALA A 110 22.63 83.91 71.34
N GLU A 111 23.33 83.74 70.21
CA GLU A 111 24.57 84.47 69.90
C GLU A 111 24.31 85.97 69.73
N ARG A 112 23.23 86.36 69.04
CA ARG A 112 22.79 87.76 68.96
C ARG A 112 22.50 88.35 70.34
N ALA A 113 21.76 87.62 71.19
CA ALA A 113 21.47 88.05 72.55
C ALA A 113 22.75 88.20 73.40
N LYS A 114 23.66 87.23 73.33
CA LYS A 114 24.94 87.24 74.03
C LYS A 114 25.77 88.46 73.66
N LEU A 115 25.89 88.78 72.37
CA LEU A 115 26.66 89.93 71.90
C LEU A 115 26.13 91.25 72.48
N ILE A 116 24.81 91.41 72.53
CA ILE A 116 24.20 92.62 73.11
C ILE A 116 24.46 92.68 74.62
N TYR A 117 24.29 91.58 75.36
CA TYR A 117 24.59 91.56 76.81
C TYR A 117 26.07 91.84 77.12
N GLN A 118 26.99 91.37 76.27
CA GLN A 118 28.42 91.70 76.37
C GLN A 118 28.67 93.21 76.24
N ASN A 119 28.05 93.86 75.24
CA ASN A 119 28.17 95.31 75.03
C ASN A 119 27.58 96.13 76.18
N LEU A 120 26.61 95.58 76.90
CA LEU A 120 25.98 96.22 78.07
C LEU A 120 26.73 95.94 79.39
N GLY A 121 27.73 95.05 79.38
CA GLY A 121 28.47 94.64 80.59
C GLY A 121 27.69 93.69 81.51
N ASP A 122 26.60 93.07 81.04
CA ASP A 122 25.77 92.15 81.83
C ASP A 122 26.34 90.72 81.79
N ASN A 123 27.39 90.50 82.58
CA ASN A 123 28.08 89.20 82.65
C ASN A 123 27.16 88.05 83.07
N THR A 124 26.11 88.31 83.85
CA THR A 124 25.18 87.27 84.30
C THR A 124 24.38 86.74 83.12
N ASN A 125 23.78 87.62 82.33
CA ASN A 125 23.00 87.20 81.17
C ASN A 125 23.89 86.65 80.04
N VAL A 126 25.14 87.08 79.91
CA VAL A 126 26.13 86.47 79.01
C VAL A 126 26.37 85.00 79.35
N LEU A 127 26.54 84.65 80.64
CA LEU A 127 26.71 83.26 81.05
C LEU A 127 25.46 82.41 80.79
N ILE A 128 24.27 83.00 81.00
CA ILE A 128 23.00 82.31 80.74
C ILE A 128 22.82 82.03 79.24
N THR A 129 23.12 82.99 78.36
CA THR A 129 23.03 82.77 76.91
C THR A 129 24.11 81.81 76.42
N GLU A 130 25.31 81.82 77.01
CA GLU A 130 26.37 80.85 76.68
C GLU A 130 26.00 79.42 77.04
N ASP A 131 25.36 79.22 78.20
CA ASP A 131 24.82 77.91 78.61
C ASP A 131 23.74 77.43 77.63
N LEU A 132 22.83 78.32 77.18
CA LEU A 132 21.84 77.98 76.16
C LEU A 132 22.48 77.58 74.83
N ILE A 133 23.47 78.33 74.34
CA ILE A 133 24.23 78.00 73.11
C ILE A 133 24.89 76.62 73.25
N THR A 134 25.53 76.36 74.39
CA THR A 134 26.21 75.09 74.67
C THR A 134 25.23 73.92 74.66
N ARG A 135 24.09 74.06 75.34
CA ARG A 135 23.03 73.03 75.36
C ARG A 135 22.39 72.83 73.98
N ALA A 136 22.12 73.90 73.24
CA ALA A 136 21.58 73.85 71.89
C ALA A 136 22.53 73.12 70.93
N ARG A 137 23.82 73.45 70.94
CA ARG A 137 24.84 72.75 70.14
C ARG A 137 24.99 71.28 70.52
N ALA A 138 24.96 70.96 71.82
CA ALA A 138 25.02 69.57 72.28
C ALA A 138 23.81 68.75 71.81
N GLN A 139 22.60 69.30 71.90
CA GLN A 139 21.40 68.66 71.39
C GLN A 139 21.43 68.56 69.86
N MET A 140 21.89 69.60 69.15
CA MET A 140 22.02 69.61 67.69
C MET A 140 22.95 68.50 67.20
N ASN A 141 24.09 68.31 67.87
CA ASN A 141 24.99 67.19 67.59
C ASN A 141 24.32 65.83 67.83
N LYS A 142 23.50 65.70 68.88
CA LYS A 142 22.75 64.47 69.16
C LYS A 142 21.73 64.17 68.06
N GLU A 143 20.94 65.17 67.64
CA GLU A 143 19.99 65.04 66.54
C GLU A 143 20.70 64.73 65.22
N MET A 144 21.84 65.37 64.95
CA MET A 144 22.64 65.10 63.76
C MET A 144 23.15 63.65 63.73
N VAL A 145 23.70 63.15 64.84
CA VAL A 145 24.16 61.75 64.94
C VAL A 145 23.01 60.77 64.72
N GLU A 146 21.84 61.03 65.30
CA GLU A 146 20.67 60.16 65.14
C GLU A 146 20.13 60.19 63.71
N CYS A 147 20.06 61.38 63.10
CA CYS A 147 19.66 61.56 61.71
C CYS A 147 20.61 60.83 60.75
N ILE A 148 21.93 60.95 60.95
CA ILE A 148 22.94 60.21 60.18
C ILE A 148 22.74 58.71 60.36
N ARG A 149 22.55 58.24 61.60
CA ARG A 149 22.31 56.81 61.89
C ARG A 149 21.10 56.25 61.13
N VAL A 150 19.96 56.94 61.19
CA VAL A 150 18.73 56.52 60.48
C VAL A 150 18.91 56.61 58.96
N GLY A 151 19.58 57.65 58.47
CA GLY A 151 19.93 57.79 57.06
C GLY A 151 20.83 56.64 56.58
N ASP A 152 21.84 56.26 57.37
CA ASP A 152 22.75 55.15 57.09
C ASP A 152 22.00 53.81 57.07
N GLU A 153 21.06 53.59 57.99
CA GLU A 153 20.21 52.39 58.00
C GLU A 153 19.39 52.27 56.71
N PHE A 154 18.72 53.33 56.28
CA PHE A 154 17.99 53.33 55.01
C PHE A 154 18.94 53.15 53.81
N TYR A 155 20.12 53.78 53.85
CA TYR A 155 21.10 53.65 52.79
C TYR A 155 21.62 52.21 52.66
N GLN A 156 21.90 51.53 53.77
CA GLN A 156 22.27 50.11 53.77
C GLN A 156 21.15 49.22 53.24
N LEU A 157 19.91 49.42 53.69
CA LEU A 157 18.75 48.70 53.15
C LEU A 157 18.58 48.92 51.65
N ALA A 158 18.89 50.12 51.15
CA ALA A 158 18.86 50.41 49.72
C ALA A 158 19.96 49.66 48.95
N GLN A 159 21.18 49.58 49.51
CA GLN A 159 22.28 48.82 48.92
C GLN A 159 21.97 47.32 48.88
N ASP A 160 21.48 46.75 49.98
CA ASP A 160 21.12 45.34 50.07
C ASP A 160 20.00 44.97 49.11
N ALA A 161 18.96 45.80 49.02
CA ALA A 161 17.87 45.63 48.07
C ALA A 161 18.36 45.75 46.62
N PHE A 162 19.30 46.66 46.34
CA PHE A 162 19.88 46.81 45.00
C PHE A 162 20.72 45.60 44.59
N LEU A 163 21.54 45.06 45.50
CA LEU A 163 22.35 43.86 45.27
C LEU A 163 21.50 42.60 45.13
N SER A 164 20.32 42.58 45.73
CA SER A 164 19.35 41.49 45.66
C SER A 164 18.33 41.65 44.51
N ASP A 165 18.58 42.57 43.58
CA ASP A 165 17.71 42.87 42.43
C ASP A 165 16.27 43.33 42.77
N PHE A 166 16.04 43.84 44.00
CA PHE A 166 14.77 44.43 44.44
C PHE A 166 14.72 45.94 44.17
N TYR A 167 14.79 46.33 42.89
CA TYR A 167 15.04 47.71 42.48
C TYR A 167 13.99 48.73 42.94
N VAL A 168 12.72 48.34 43.03
CA VAL A 168 11.64 49.22 43.52
C VAL A 168 11.84 49.55 45.00
N SER A 169 12.11 48.52 45.82
CA SER A 169 12.41 48.69 47.25
C SER A 169 13.70 49.49 47.44
N ALA A 170 14.75 49.17 46.67
CA ALA A 170 16.03 49.89 46.71
C ALA A 170 15.85 51.39 46.44
N LYS A 171 15.04 51.74 45.43
CA LYS A 171 14.74 53.13 45.10
C LYS A 171 14.04 53.85 46.26
N ASN A 172 13.02 53.22 46.85
CA ASN A 172 12.27 53.81 47.96
C ASN A 172 13.16 54.01 49.19
N TYR A 173 13.99 53.04 49.55
CA TYR A 173 14.94 53.18 50.66
C TYR A 173 15.98 54.27 50.39
N ALA A 174 16.51 54.38 49.18
CA ALA A 174 17.47 55.43 48.84
C ALA A 174 16.84 56.83 48.86
N LEU A 175 15.56 56.98 48.49
CA LEU A 175 14.81 58.23 48.65
C LEU A 175 14.64 58.60 50.13
N ASN A 176 14.25 57.65 50.98
CA ASN A 176 14.12 57.87 52.43
C ASN A 176 15.46 58.25 53.07
N ALA A 177 16.56 57.59 52.68
CA ALA A 177 17.91 57.94 53.13
C ALA A 177 18.26 59.39 52.73
N SER A 178 18.01 59.76 51.47
CA SER A 178 18.24 61.11 50.96
C SER A 178 17.44 62.15 51.73
N GLU A 179 16.14 61.91 51.96
CA GLU A 179 15.27 62.80 52.74
C GLU A 179 15.81 62.99 54.16
N LYS A 180 16.25 61.91 54.82
CA LYS A 180 16.85 62.01 56.15
C LYS A 180 18.14 62.81 56.15
N TYR A 181 19.08 62.57 55.23
CA TYR A 181 20.32 63.33 55.19
C TYR A 181 20.13 64.83 54.93
N HIS A 182 19.09 65.21 54.16
CA HIS A 182 18.74 66.62 53.97
C HIS A 182 18.24 67.29 55.25
N SER A 183 17.63 66.54 56.18
CA SER A 183 17.11 67.08 57.45
C SER A 183 18.17 67.39 58.52
N CYS A 184 19.45 67.04 58.30
CA CYS A 184 20.55 67.28 59.24
C CYS A 184 21.86 67.73 58.53
N PRO A 185 21.75 68.65 57.56
CA PRO A 185 22.71 68.98 56.49
C PRO A 185 23.94 68.08 56.31
N TYR A 186 23.75 66.75 56.16
CA TYR A 186 24.86 65.82 55.96
C TYR A 186 25.16 65.63 54.47
N GLU A 187 25.93 66.56 53.91
CA GLU A 187 26.22 66.64 52.46
C GLU A 187 26.77 65.33 51.86
N ALA A 188 27.65 64.64 52.58
CA ALA A 188 28.21 63.36 52.13
C ALA A 188 27.13 62.29 51.98
N GLY A 189 26.20 62.19 52.93
CA GLY A 189 25.06 61.27 52.87
C GLY A 189 24.15 61.58 51.69
N VAL A 190 23.79 62.86 51.50
CA VAL A 190 22.99 63.33 50.36
C VAL A 190 23.64 62.96 49.02
N SER A 191 24.94 63.22 48.89
CA SER A 191 25.70 62.88 47.68
C SER A 191 25.70 61.37 47.42
N ASN A 192 25.94 60.57 48.47
CA ASN A 192 25.95 59.10 48.39
C ASN A 192 24.58 58.54 47.99
N SER A 193 23.49 59.02 48.58
CA SER A 193 22.13 58.58 48.23
C SER A 193 21.74 58.99 46.81
N ALA A 194 22.13 60.18 46.36
CA ALA A 194 21.90 60.64 44.99
C ALA A 194 22.66 59.79 43.96
N SER A 195 23.91 59.42 44.27
CA SER A 195 24.71 58.51 43.45
C SER A 195 24.05 57.13 43.34
N LEU A 196 23.62 56.55 44.47
CA LEU A 196 22.92 55.26 44.51
C LEU A 196 21.60 55.30 43.72
N LEU A 197 20.79 56.36 43.87
CA LEU A 197 19.56 56.57 43.09
C LEU A 197 19.83 56.61 41.59
N THR A 198 20.93 57.24 41.18
CA THR A 198 21.35 57.28 39.78
C THR A 198 21.66 55.88 39.26
N SER A 199 22.42 55.08 40.02
CA SER A 199 22.71 53.68 39.68
C SER A 199 21.46 52.80 39.61
N ILE A 200 20.53 52.95 40.56
CA ILE A 200 19.25 52.23 40.57
C ILE A 200 18.43 52.59 39.32
N ASN A 201 18.27 53.89 39.03
CA ASN A 201 17.49 54.34 37.86
C ASN A 201 18.12 53.88 36.53
N ASN A 202 19.45 53.88 36.43
CA ASN A 202 20.15 53.35 35.25
C ASN A 202 19.87 51.85 35.07
N LYS A 203 19.91 51.07 36.16
CA LYS A 203 19.64 49.63 36.10
C LYS A 203 18.17 49.34 35.75
N MET A 204 17.22 50.04 36.37
CA MET A 204 15.79 49.94 36.02
C MET A 204 15.54 50.30 34.55
N SER A 205 16.23 51.32 34.03
CA SER A 205 16.12 51.72 32.62
C SER A 205 16.69 50.64 31.68
N SER A 206 17.81 50.01 32.05
CA SER A 206 18.36 48.86 31.33
C SER A 206 17.38 47.68 31.29
N ILE A 207 16.76 47.34 32.42
CA ILE A 207 15.74 46.28 32.50
C ILE A 207 14.54 46.62 31.63
N ARG A 208 14.07 47.87 31.65
CA ARG A 208 12.98 48.32 30.77
C ARG A 208 13.34 48.15 29.29
N MET A 209 14.58 48.44 28.89
CA MET A 209 15.03 48.20 27.50
C MET A 209 15.03 46.72 27.14
N GLN A 210 15.48 45.84 28.05
CA GLN A 210 15.44 44.39 27.85
C GLN A 210 14.00 43.87 27.75
N ALA A 211 13.12 44.35 28.64
CA ALA A 211 11.70 44.00 28.62
C ALA A 211 11.04 44.40 27.30
N LYS A 212 11.35 45.60 26.80
CA LYS A 212 10.89 46.07 25.50
C LYS A 212 11.43 45.21 24.35
N ALA A 213 12.72 44.88 24.36
CA ALA A 213 13.31 44.02 23.34
C ALA A 213 12.64 42.63 23.29
N ALA A 214 12.41 42.02 24.46
CA ALA A 214 11.67 40.76 24.56
C ALA A 214 10.23 40.88 24.04
N TYR A 215 9.54 41.98 24.37
CA TYR A 215 8.20 42.28 23.86
C TYR A 215 8.18 42.46 22.34
N ASP A 216 9.15 43.19 21.77
CA ASP A 216 9.28 43.39 20.32
C ASP A 216 9.55 42.06 19.60
N ASP A 217 10.34 41.17 20.19
CA ASP A 217 10.56 39.81 19.68
C ASP A 217 9.29 38.96 19.76
N ALA A 218 8.51 39.06 20.84
CA ALA A 218 7.20 38.41 20.94
C ALA A 218 6.25 38.84 19.80
N ILE A 219 6.23 40.14 19.46
CA ILE A 219 5.46 40.65 18.32
C ILE A 219 5.94 40.04 17.00
N LYS A 220 7.26 39.92 16.78
CA LYS A 220 7.81 39.30 15.56
C LYS A 220 7.39 37.84 15.44
N PHE A 221 7.45 37.07 16.53
CA PHE A 221 7.03 35.67 16.55
C PHE A 221 5.53 35.52 16.31
N HIS A 222 4.70 36.41 16.88
CA HIS A 222 3.28 36.45 16.57
C HIS A 222 3.02 36.72 15.08
N ALA A 223 3.72 37.71 14.49
CA ALA A 223 3.60 38.04 13.08
C ALA A 223 4.07 36.91 12.15
N SER A 224 5.03 36.08 12.57
CA SER A 224 5.47 34.90 11.82
C SER A 224 4.61 33.65 12.05
N GLY A 225 3.58 33.73 12.92
CA GLY A 225 2.73 32.60 13.28
C GLY A 225 3.30 31.64 14.34
N ASP A 226 4.49 31.92 14.88
CA ASP A 226 5.10 31.15 15.98
C ASP A 226 4.55 31.63 17.32
N ASN A 227 3.27 31.34 17.55
CA ASN A 227 2.57 31.82 18.72
C ASN A 227 3.10 31.21 20.03
N GLN A 228 3.76 30.05 19.98
CA GLN A 228 4.38 29.44 21.17
C GLN A 228 5.54 30.30 21.67
N ARG A 229 6.48 30.67 20.78
CA ARG A 229 7.56 31.59 21.14
C ARG A 229 7.05 32.98 21.48
N CYS A 230 5.97 33.45 20.84
CA CYS A 230 5.33 34.71 21.25
C CYS A 230 4.96 34.68 22.75
N VAL A 231 4.31 33.61 23.23
CA VAL A 231 3.90 33.50 24.63
C VAL A 231 5.10 33.50 25.57
N GLU A 232 6.17 32.78 25.23
CA GLU A 232 7.41 32.71 26.01
C GLU A 232 8.06 34.11 26.16
N TYR A 233 8.31 34.79 25.04
CA TYR A 233 8.94 36.12 25.05
C TYR A 233 8.04 37.20 25.69
N ALA A 234 6.72 37.09 25.53
CA ALA A 234 5.78 37.98 26.21
C ALA A 234 5.79 37.76 27.74
N ALA A 235 5.93 36.51 28.21
CA ALA A 235 6.08 36.21 29.62
C ALA A 235 7.42 36.74 30.18
N ASP A 236 8.51 36.60 29.43
CA ASP A 236 9.81 37.18 29.81
C ASP A 236 9.74 38.71 29.94
N ALA A 237 9.12 39.38 28.96
CA ALA A 237 8.87 40.82 29.03
C ALA A 237 8.02 41.20 30.25
N GLN A 238 6.95 40.46 30.52
CA GLN A 238 6.08 40.68 31.68
C GLN A 238 6.86 40.56 33.00
N ASN A 239 7.68 39.51 33.15
CA ASN A 239 8.51 39.29 34.33
C ASN A 239 9.51 40.44 34.55
N LEU A 240 10.17 40.90 33.49
CA LEU A 240 11.08 42.04 33.55
C LEU A 240 10.37 43.33 33.94
N TYR A 241 9.21 43.63 33.35
CA TYR A 241 8.41 44.80 33.74
C TYR A 241 7.91 44.71 35.19
N THR A 242 7.58 43.50 35.66
CA THR A 242 7.15 43.26 37.05
C THR A 242 8.28 43.58 38.04
N SER A 243 9.53 43.22 37.73
CA SER A 243 10.69 43.48 38.60
C SER A 243 10.96 44.97 38.87
N ILE A 244 10.40 45.86 38.03
CA ILE A 244 10.55 47.32 38.14
C ILE A 244 9.22 48.05 38.37
N ASP A 245 8.14 47.32 38.70
CA ASP A 245 6.76 47.82 38.87
C ASP A 245 6.25 48.69 37.70
N ASP A 246 6.60 48.30 36.46
CA ASP A 246 6.11 48.96 35.25
C ASP A 246 4.74 48.40 34.82
N LYS A 247 3.69 48.90 35.47
CA LYS A 247 2.31 48.40 35.30
C LYS A 247 1.81 48.45 33.86
N GLU A 248 2.22 49.47 33.10
CA GLU A 248 1.81 49.61 31.69
C GLU A 248 2.47 48.52 30.84
N GLY A 249 3.79 48.34 30.98
CA GLY A 249 4.53 47.27 30.31
C GLY A 249 4.05 45.86 30.67
N MET A 250 3.73 45.62 31.95
CA MET A 250 3.15 44.35 32.40
C MET A 250 1.81 44.07 31.70
N SER A 251 0.92 45.07 31.64
CA SER A 251 -0.42 44.90 31.06
C SER A 251 -0.35 44.62 29.56
N THR A 252 0.53 45.30 28.82
CA THR A 252 0.68 45.10 27.37
C THR A 252 1.27 43.73 27.05
N ALA A 253 2.31 43.31 27.78
CA ALA A 253 2.90 41.98 27.65
C ALA A 253 1.89 40.86 27.96
N THR A 254 1.10 41.03 29.02
CA THR A 254 0.03 40.08 29.40
C THR A 254 -1.04 39.95 28.30
N LEU A 255 -1.48 41.07 27.73
CA LEU A 255 -2.47 41.09 26.65
C LEU A 255 -1.94 40.38 25.40
N LEU A 256 -0.69 40.62 25.02
CA LEU A 256 -0.07 39.94 23.88
C LEU A 256 0.03 38.43 24.11
N ALA A 257 0.49 38.00 25.29
CA ALA A 257 0.54 36.58 25.64
C ALA A 257 -0.86 35.93 25.56
N SER A 258 -1.91 36.63 26.01
CA SER A 258 -3.29 36.14 25.90
C SER A 258 -3.74 35.96 24.45
N ARG A 259 -3.45 36.92 23.56
CA ARG A 259 -3.79 36.83 22.14
C ARG A 259 -3.06 35.69 21.43
N CYS A 260 -1.78 35.51 21.74
CA CYS A 260 -1.01 34.40 21.17
C CYS A 260 -1.55 33.03 21.62
N ARG A 261 -2.01 32.90 22.88
CA ARG A 261 -2.68 31.68 23.35
C ARG A 261 -4.00 31.42 22.64
N GLU A 262 -4.82 32.44 22.42
CA GLU A 262 -6.09 32.33 21.69
C GLU A 262 -5.86 31.75 20.28
N VAL A 263 -4.84 32.23 19.55
CA VAL A 263 -4.49 31.69 18.22
C VAL A 263 -4.00 30.24 18.29
N ILE A 264 -3.24 29.87 19.33
CA ILE A 264 -2.82 28.48 19.54
C ILE A 264 -4.06 27.59 19.73
N ASP A 265 -4.99 28.02 20.58
CA ASP A 265 -6.19 27.27 20.90
C ASP A 265 -7.12 27.14 19.68
N ASP A 266 -7.31 28.21 18.90
CA ASP A 266 -8.06 28.19 17.64
C ASP A 266 -7.45 27.21 16.63
N THR A 267 -6.11 27.23 16.49
CA THR A 267 -5.38 26.33 15.59
C THR A 267 -5.53 24.87 16.04
N LYS A 268 -5.49 24.61 17.35
CA LYS A 268 -5.74 23.27 17.91
C LYS A 268 -7.16 22.82 17.63
N GLU A 269 -8.15 23.70 17.81
CA GLU A 269 -9.55 23.37 17.51
C GLU A 269 -9.76 23.07 16.01
N GLN A 270 -9.14 23.85 15.12
CA GLN A 270 -9.21 23.60 13.68
C GLN A 270 -8.60 22.25 13.29
N ARG A 271 -7.40 21.92 13.79
CA ARG A 271 -6.76 20.61 13.57
C ARG A 271 -7.60 19.46 14.12
N MET A 272 -8.26 19.65 15.27
CA MET A 272 -9.17 18.66 15.84
C MET A 272 -10.40 18.42 14.96
N ARG A 273 -10.99 19.50 14.41
CA ARG A 273 -12.10 19.41 13.45
C ARG A 273 -11.68 18.72 12.14
N GLU A 274 -10.47 19.00 11.65
CA GLU A 274 -9.90 18.32 10.49
C GLU A 274 -9.74 16.81 10.74
N ALA A 275 -9.14 16.42 11.87
CA ALA A 275 -8.98 15.02 12.24
C ALA A 275 -10.34 14.28 12.32
N GLN A 276 -11.35 14.94 12.91
CA GLN A 276 -12.71 14.39 12.97
C GLN A 276 -13.32 14.24 11.58
N SER A 277 -13.17 15.25 10.70
CA SER A 277 -13.66 15.19 9.32
C SER A 277 -13.02 14.02 8.55
N LEU A 278 -11.69 13.88 8.66
CA LEU A 278 -10.94 12.78 8.04
C LEU A 278 -11.39 11.41 8.57
N TYR A 279 -11.65 11.29 9.87
CA TYR A 279 -12.16 10.06 10.48
C TYR A 279 -13.57 9.71 9.96
N GLU A 280 -14.47 10.68 9.85
CA GLU A 280 -15.81 10.45 9.28
C GLU A 280 -15.78 10.15 7.77
N GLU A 281 -14.87 10.78 7.01
CA GLU A 281 -14.60 10.42 5.61
C GLU A 281 -14.10 8.98 5.49
N ALA A 282 -13.18 8.57 6.37
CA ALA A 282 -12.66 7.20 6.40
C ALA A 282 -13.79 6.18 6.63
N LYS A 283 -14.70 6.44 7.58
CA LYS A 283 -15.88 5.60 7.80
C LYS A 283 -16.76 5.50 6.56
N ARG A 284 -16.99 6.62 5.86
CA ARG A 284 -17.81 6.63 4.64
C ARG A 284 -17.17 5.81 3.53
N PHE A 285 -15.87 5.97 3.29
CA PHE A 285 -15.15 5.19 2.28
C PHE A 285 -15.04 3.71 2.64
N ALA A 286 -14.96 3.36 3.92
CA ALA A 286 -14.93 1.97 4.37
C ALA A 286 -16.18 1.16 4.00
N ILE A 287 -17.31 1.83 3.71
CA ILE A 287 -18.59 1.20 3.34
C ILE A 287 -18.72 1.04 1.81
N MET A 288 -17.88 1.71 1.02
CA MET A 288 -17.95 1.68 -0.44
C MET A 288 -17.06 0.55 -1.00
N GLU A 289 -17.65 -0.36 -1.81
CA GLU A 289 -17.07 -1.60 -2.38
C GLU A 289 -15.84 -1.43 -3.30
N ASN A 290 -15.06 -0.34 -3.22
CA ASN A 290 -13.78 -0.19 -3.92
C ASN A 290 -12.89 0.95 -3.37
N GLU A 291 -13.25 1.55 -2.24
CA GLU A 291 -12.59 2.78 -1.72
C GLU A 291 -11.65 2.49 -0.55
N CYS A 292 -11.25 1.22 -0.37
CA CYS A 292 -10.36 0.74 0.67
C CYS A 292 -9.07 1.56 0.86
N LEU A 293 -8.42 1.93 -0.25
CA LEU A 293 -7.20 2.74 -0.22
C LEU A 293 -7.48 4.15 0.32
N ASN A 294 -8.56 4.77 -0.13
CA ASN A 294 -8.98 6.09 0.33
C ASN A 294 -9.43 6.06 1.79
N ALA A 295 -10.17 5.03 2.22
CA ALA A 295 -10.54 4.83 3.62
C ALA A 295 -9.30 4.72 4.52
N THR A 296 -8.32 3.92 4.10
CA THR A 296 -7.06 3.72 4.83
C THR A 296 -6.22 4.98 4.90
N ASP A 297 -6.10 5.73 3.79
CA ASP A 297 -5.36 7.01 3.75
C ASP A 297 -5.98 8.05 4.70
N ARG A 298 -7.31 8.23 4.64
CA ARG A 298 -8.03 9.18 5.51
C ARG A 298 -7.92 8.80 6.99
N ALA A 299 -8.08 7.52 7.32
CA ALA A 299 -7.92 7.02 8.69
C ALA A 299 -6.49 7.25 9.20
N ASN A 300 -5.46 6.97 8.39
CA ASN A 300 -4.07 7.21 8.80
C ASN A 300 -3.76 8.69 9.01
N LYS A 301 -4.29 9.59 8.15
CA LYS A 301 -4.16 11.04 8.35
C LYS A 301 -4.82 11.50 9.65
N ALA A 302 -6.06 11.06 9.92
CA ALA A 302 -6.75 11.34 11.18
C ALA A 302 -5.94 10.82 12.40
N LYS A 303 -5.46 9.57 12.33
CA LYS A 303 -4.62 8.96 13.36
C LYS A 303 -3.36 9.78 13.62
N SER A 304 -2.68 10.25 12.58
CA SER A 304 -1.48 11.08 12.71
C SER A 304 -1.77 12.34 13.52
N ILE A 305 -2.85 13.07 13.20
CA ILE A 305 -3.22 14.29 13.93
C ILE A 305 -3.57 13.98 15.39
N TYR A 306 -4.37 12.94 15.66
CA TYR A 306 -4.67 12.54 17.03
C TYR A 306 -3.44 12.08 17.81
N MET A 307 -2.47 11.45 17.14
CA MET A 307 -1.21 11.04 17.76
C MET A 307 -0.34 12.24 18.13
N ASP A 308 -0.33 13.30 17.32
CA ASP A 308 0.34 14.56 17.66
C ASP A 308 -0.27 15.15 18.95
N PHE A 309 -1.59 15.24 19.02
CA PHE A 309 -2.29 15.70 20.24
C PHE A 309 -2.00 14.81 21.45
N TYR A 310 -1.96 13.49 21.27
CA TYR A 310 -1.58 12.55 22.32
C TYR A 310 -0.15 12.80 22.80
N ASN A 311 0.81 12.99 21.90
CA ASN A 311 2.21 13.26 22.25
C ASN A 311 2.38 14.61 22.97
N GLU A 312 1.67 15.65 22.54
CA GLU A 312 1.61 16.94 23.24
C GLU A 312 1.07 16.76 24.67
N ALA A 313 -0.07 16.07 24.82
CA ALA A 313 -0.67 15.80 26.13
C ALA A 313 0.23 14.91 27.00
N TYR A 314 0.89 13.91 26.41
CA TYR A 314 1.83 13.05 27.11
C TYR A 314 2.96 13.89 27.71
N ASN A 315 3.59 14.78 26.95
CA ASN A 315 4.67 15.63 27.44
C ASN A 315 4.25 16.52 28.62
N MET A 316 2.98 16.94 28.66
CA MET A 316 2.43 17.77 29.75
C MET A 316 1.96 16.93 30.95
N GLU A 317 1.38 15.76 30.73
CA GLU A 317 0.63 15.00 31.74
C GLU A 317 1.36 13.73 32.24
N TRP A 318 2.45 13.26 31.61
CA TRP A 318 3.06 11.96 31.96
C TRP A 318 3.55 11.84 33.40
N ARG A 319 3.95 12.95 34.02
CA ARG A 319 4.38 13.01 35.43
C ARG A 319 3.21 13.13 36.41
N LEU A 320 2.01 13.44 35.91
CA LEU A 320 0.82 13.56 36.75
C LEU A 320 0.30 12.18 37.12
N PRO A 321 -0.32 12.03 38.31
CA PRO A 321 -1.05 10.83 38.68
C PRO A 321 -2.10 10.43 37.61
N PRO A 322 -2.38 9.12 37.41
CA PRO A 322 -3.25 8.66 36.32
C PRO A 322 -4.65 9.28 36.28
N ASP A 323 -5.23 9.66 37.42
CA ASP A 323 -6.52 10.35 37.52
C ASP A 323 -6.50 11.78 36.96
N LYS A 324 -5.31 12.40 36.85
CA LYS A 324 -5.12 13.75 36.31
C LYS A 324 -4.64 13.78 34.86
N GLN A 325 -4.42 12.63 34.23
CA GLN A 325 -4.01 12.50 32.82
C GLN A 325 -5.23 12.56 31.87
N ILE A 326 -5.99 13.64 31.95
CA ILE A 326 -7.30 13.76 31.29
C ILE A 326 -7.15 13.82 29.76
N ASN A 327 -6.28 14.69 29.24
CA ASN A 327 -6.14 14.86 27.79
C ASN A 327 -5.42 13.66 27.16
N MET A 328 -4.43 13.10 27.84
CA MET A 328 -3.73 11.91 27.37
C MET A 328 -4.70 10.74 27.16
N LYS A 329 -5.60 10.49 28.13
CA LYS A 329 -6.65 9.47 28.01
C LYS A 329 -7.63 9.77 26.88
N ARG A 330 -8.07 11.03 26.76
CA ARG A 330 -9.01 11.46 25.71
C ARG A 330 -8.45 11.23 24.31
N TYR A 331 -7.22 11.68 24.03
CA TYR A 331 -6.63 11.53 22.70
C TYR A 331 -6.24 10.09 22.39
N TRP A 332 -5.83 9.32 23.40
CA TRP A 332 -5.64 7.89 23.24
C TRP A 332 -6.92 7.16 22.84
N ALA A 333 -8.07 7.54 23.41
CA ALA A 333 -9.37 6.98 23.01
C ALA A 333 -9.64 7.22 21.51
N TYR A 334 -9.39 8.44 20.99
CA TYR A 334 -9.52 8.72 19.56
C TYR A 334 -8.57 7.89 18.70
N VAL A 335 -7.29 7.75 19.10
CA VAL A 335 -6.33 6.88 18.40
C VAL A 335 -6.80 5.43 18.39
N SER A 336 -7.35 4.95 19.51
CA SER A 336 -7.89 3.59 19.63
C SER A 336 -9.09 3.36 18.72
N GLU A 337 -10.00 4.32 18.62
CA GLU A 337 -11.14 4.26 17.69
C GLU A 337 -10.69 4.19 16.23
N VAL A 338 -9.71 5.01 15.83
CA VAL A 338 -9.17 4.98 14.46
C VAL A 338 -8.45 3.65 14.18
N ASN A 339 -7.74 3.08 15.16
CA ASN A 339 -7.13 1.76 15.01
C ASN A 339 -8.16 0.65 14.83
N ALA A 340 -9.29 0.71 15.56
CA ALA A 340 -10.39 -0.22 15.36
C ALA A 340 -10.96 -0.11 13.93
N LEU A 341 -11.20 1.12 13.45
CA LEU A 341 -11.65 1.35 12.08
C LEU A 341 -10.63 0.83 11.03
N LEU A 342 -9.33 1.04 11.24
CA LEU A 342 -8.29 0.51 10.34
C LEU A 342 -8.29 -1.02 10.30
N SER A 343 -8.50 -1.68 11.44
CA SER A 343 -8.66 -3.13 11.52
C SER A 343 -9.89 -3.59 10.72
N ASP A 344 -11.02 -2.92 10.90
CA ASP A 344 -12.26 -3.23 10.18
C ASP A 344 -12.12 -3.03 8.66
N ILE A 345 -11.46 -1.96 8.24
CA ILE A 345 -11.11 -1.70 6.83
C ILE A 345 -10.24 -2.84 6.31
N GLN A 346 -9.17 -3.19 7.01
CA GLN A 346 -8.25 -4.24 6.59
C GLN A 346 -8.95 -5.60 6.46
N ASP A 347 -9.83 -5.95 7.38
CA ASP A 347 -10.64 -7.17 7.32
C ASP A 347 -11.60 -7.16 6.13
N THR A 348 -12.25 -6.02 5.87
CA THR A 348 -13.21 -5.87 4.76
C THR A 348 -12.50 -5.93 3.40
N CYS A 349 -11.42 -5.17 3.23
CA CYS A 349 -10.62 -5.16 2.00
C CYS A 349 -9.92 -6.49 1.75
N GLY A 350 -9.49 -7.18 2.81
CA GLY A 350 -8.96 -8.53 2.74
C GLY A 350 -9.98 -9.51 2.18
N ARG A 351 -11.24 -9.45 2.66
CA ARG A 351 -12.34 -10.28 2.14
C ARG A 351 -12.66 -9.98 0.68
N GLU A 352 -12.69 -8.70 0.29
CA GLU A 352 -12.99 -8.29 -1.08
C GLU A 352 -11.91 -8.73 -2.07
N ARG A 353 -10.62 -8.57 -1.71
CA ARG A 353 -9.52 -9.05 -2.54
C ARG A 353 -9.55 -10.58 -2.68
N MET A 354 -9.85 -11.31 -1.61
CA MET A 354 -10.04 -12.76 -1.70
C MET A 354 -11.22 -13.11 -2.62
N LEU A 355 -12.31 -12.34 -2.59
CA LEU A 355 -13.45 -12.57 -3.48
C LEU A 355 -13.05 -12.36 -4.95
N GLN A 356 -12.29 -11.31 -5.27
CA GLN A 356 -11.75 -11.07 -6.62
C GLN A 356 -10.86 -12.24 -7.10
N ILE A 357 -9.99 -12.77 -6.24
CA ILE A 357 -9.16 -13.94 -6.56
C ILE A 357 -10.04 -15.18 -6.81
N ALA A 358 -11.09 -15.36 -6.03
CA ALA A 358 -12.04 -16.45 -6.25
C ALA A 358 -12.77 -16.30 -7.59
N GLU A 359 -13.16 -15.09 -7.97
CA GLU A 359 -13.78 -14.79 -9.27
C GLU A 359 -12.80 -15.03 -10.43
N GLU A 360 -11.53 -14.67 -10.28
CA GLU A 360 -10.49 -14.95 -11.28
C GLU A 360 -10.30 -16.47 -11.47
N TYR A 361 -10.20 -17.23 -10.38
CA TYR A 361 -10.13 -18.69 -10.47
C TYR A 361 -11.39 -19.30 -11.09
N TYR A 362 -12.57 -18.77 -10.75
CA TYR A 362 -13.82 -19.19 -11.38
C TYR A 362 -13.82 -18.91 -12.88
N LYS A 363 -13.36 -17.73 -13.31
CA LYS A 363 -13.24 -17.37 -14.73
C LYS A 363 -12.26 -18.30 -15.46
N ASN A 364 -11.07 -18.53 -14.92
CA ASN A 364 -10.08 -19.45 -15.49
C ASN A 364 -10.64 -20.88 -15.59
N SER A 365 -11.45 -21.30 -14.62
CA SER A 365 -12.16 -22.58 -14.68
C SER A 365 -13.13 -22.64 -15.86
N GLN A 366 -13.84 -21.55 -16.16
CA GLN A 366 -14.74 -21.47 -17.30
C GLN A 366 -14.00 -21.52 -18.64
N GLU A 367 -12.87 -20.83 -18.74
CA GLU A 367 -12.01 -20.86 -19.94
C GLU A 367 -11.50 -22.27 -20.22
N MET A 368 -10.92 -22.95 -19.22
CA MET A 368 -10.44 -24.33 -19.35
C MET A 368 -11.57 -25.32 -19.70
N TYR A 369 -12.80 -25.08 -19.22
CA TYR A 369 -13.97 -25.90 -19.55
C TYR A 369 -14.39 -25.73 -21.03
N LEU A 370 -14.27 -24.52 -21.57
CA LEU A 370 -14.53 -24.25 -22.99
C LEU A 370 -13.46 -24.87 -23.89
N GLU A 371 -12.20 -24.90 -23.44
CA GLU A 371 -11.08 -25.58 -24.10
C GLU A 371 -11.08 -27.12 -23.94
N ASN A 372 -12.15 -27.70 -23.39
CA ASN A 372 -12.30 -29.13 -23.13
C ASN A 372 -11.27 -29.74 -22.14
N GLN A 373 -10.58 -28.93 -21.34
CA GLN A 373 -9.59 -29.34 -20.35
C GLN A 373 -10.23 -29.58 -18.97
N MET A 374 -11.06 -30.64 -18.85
CA MET A 374 -11.91 -30.88 -17.67
C MET A 374 -11.15 -30.98 -16.32
N ILE A 375 -9.95 -31.57 -16.31
CA ILE A 375 -9.12 -31.71 -15.09
C ILE A 375 -8.68 -30.33 -14.59
N ASN A 376 -8.17 -29.48 -15.48
CA ASN A 376 -7.72 -28.13 -15.16
C ASN A 376 -8.90 -27.24 -14.75
N ALA A 377 -10.02 -27.34 -15.47
CA ALA A 377 -11.25 -26.64 -15.12
C ALA A 377 -11.68 -26.97 -13.69
N LYS A 378 -11.77 -28.26 -13.33
CA LYS A 378 -12.16 -28.69 -11.99
C LYS A 378 -11.19 -28.21 -10.91
N ALA A 379 -9.88 -28.23 -11.18
CA ALA A 379 -8.87 -27.76 -10.24
C ALA A 379 -9.03 -26.26 -9.93
N TYR A 380 -9.24 -25.43 -10.95
CA TYR A 380 -9.50 -24.00 -10.76
C TYR A 380 -10.82 -23.73 -10.03
N ALA A 381 -11.90 -24.45 -10.37
CA ALA A 381 -13.17 -24.33 -9.66
C ALA A 381 -13.04 -24.66 -8.17
N ASN A 382 -12.29 -25.72 -7.81
CA ASN A 382 -12.06 -26.08 -6.41
C ASN A 382 -11.28 -25.01 -5.65
N LYS A 383 -10.29 -24.36 -6.29
CA LYS A 383 -9.58 -23.22 -5.67
C LYS A 383 -10.52 -22.05 -5.40
N ALA A 384 -11.37 -21.69 -6.37
CA ALA A 384 -12.39 -20.66 -6.17
C ALA A 384 -13.35 -21.03 -5.02
N ARG A 385 -13.77 -22.30 -4.93
CA ARG A 385 -14.64 -22.83 -3.89
C ARG A 385 -14.01 -22.73 -2.50
N GLU A 386 -12.75 -23.11 -2.35
CA GLU A 386 -12.01 -23.02 -1.08
C GLU A 386 -11.97 -21.58 -0.55
N ILE A 387 -11.66 -20.61 -1.42
CA ILE A 387 -11.66 -19.20 -1.04
C ILE A 387 -13.07 -18.74 -0.64
N CYS A 388 -14.09 -19.13 -1.40
CA CYS A 388 -15.47 -18.76 -1.06
C CYS A 388 -15.98 -19.41 0.23
N ASP A 389 -15.51 -20.61 0.59
CA ASP A 389 -15.79 -21.22 1.90
C ASP A 389 -15.06 -20.51 3.05
N GLN A 390 -13.80 -20.12 2.84
CA GLN A 390 -13.05 -19.31 3.81
C GLN A 390 -13.75 -17.98 4.09
N LEU A 391 -14.31 -17.35 3.05
CA LEU A 391 -15.10 -16.13 3.15
C LEU A 391 -16.52 -16.34 3.69
N LYS A 392 -16.98 -17.59 3.81
CA LYS A 392 -18.38 -17.95 4.09
C LYS A 392 -19.38 -17.25 3.15
N ASN A 393 -18.97 -17.05 1.90
CA ASN A 393 -19.79 -16.42 0.86
C ASN A 393 -20.64 -17.49 0.15
N TYR A 394 -21.85 -17.71 0.66
CA TYR A 394 -22.78 -18.73 0.14
C TYR A 394 -23.22 -18.51 -1.30
N VAL A 395 -23.28 -17.25 -1.76
CA VAL A 395 -23.62 -16.92 -3.15
C VAL A 395 -22.51 -17.38 -4.10
N CYS A 396 -21.25 -17.06 -3.77
CA CYS A 396 -20.11 -17.58 -4.53
C CYS A 396 -20.05 -19.11 -4.49
N LEU A 397 -20.19 -19.72 -3.30
CA LEU A 397 -20.17 -21.18 -3.14
C LEU A 397 -21.20 -21.87 -4.03
N SER A 398 -22.45 -21.40 -4.00
CA SER A 398 -23.53 -21.97 -4.82
C SER A 398 -23.23 -21.89 -6.31
N LYS A 399 -22.64 -20.78 -6.77
CA LYS A 399 -22.25 -20.56 -8.17
C LYS A 399 -21.15 -21.54 -8.58
N VAL A 400 -20.10 -21.67 -7.76
CA VAL A 400 -18.96 -22.55 -8.04
C VAL A 400 -19.35 -24.03 -7.97
N ASP A 401 -20.15 -24.44 -6.98
CA ASP A 401 -20.62 -25.83 -6.83
C ASP A 401 -21.50 -26.26 -8.01
N SER A 402 -22.40 -25.39 -8.48
CA SER A 402 -23.19 -25.63 -9.70
C SER A 402 -22.29 -25.87 -10.91
N PHE A 403 -21.21 -25.10 -11.05
CA PHE A 403 -20.27 -25.26 -12.16
C PHE A 403 -19.42 -26.54 -12.04
N ILE A 404 -18.96 -26.89 -10.84
CA ILE A 404 -18.27 -28.17 -10.58
C ILE A 404 -19.15 -29.36 -10.97
N ASN A 405 -20.45 -29.30 -10.67
CA ASN A 405 -21.40 -30.35 -11.06
C ASN A 405 -21.52 -30.48 -12.59
N GLN A 406 -21.51 -29.37 -13.32
CA GLN A 406 -21.49 -29.39 -14.79
C GLN A 406 -20.21 -30.03 -15.34
N ILE A 407 -19.04 -29.68 -14.78
CA ILE A 407 -17.76 -30.28 -15.16
C ILE A 407 -17.77 -31.79 -14.90
N ASN A 408 -18.26 -32.23 -13.74
CA ASN A 408 -18.35 -33.65 -13.38
C ASN A 408 -19.28 -34.42 -14.34
N LEU A 409 -20.43 -33.84 -14.69
CA LEU A 409 -21.37 -34.45 -15.63
C LEU A 409 -20.72 -34.63 -17.01
N ARG A 410 -20.06 -33.59 -17.54
CA ARG A 410 -19.39 -33.65 -18.85
C ARG A 410 -18.21 -34.62 -18.85
N THR A 411 -17.47 -34.70 -17.75
CA THR A 411 -16.38 -35.68 -17.58
C THR A 411 -16.93 -37.11 -17.64
N LYS A 412 -18.02 -37.39 -16.92
CA LYS A 412 -18.67 -38.71 -16.95
C LYS A 412 -19.15 -39.08 -18.36
N GLN A 413 -19.79 -38.14 -19.06
CA GLN A 413 -20.21 -38.34 -20.44
C GLN A 413 -19.03 -38.67 -21.37
N ARG A 414 -17.89 -37.98 -21.19
CA ARG A 414 -16.67 -38.27 -21.94
C ARG A 414 -16.14 -39.69 -21.67
N ASP A 415 -16.14 -40.12 -20.42
CA ASP A 415 -15.70 -41.46 -20.03
C ASP A 415 -16.62 -42.55 -20.64
N ASP A 416 -17.94 -42.34 -20.58
CA ASP A 416 -18.93 -43.22 -21.20
C ASP A 416 -18.71 -43.31 -22.73
N ALA A 417 -18.47 -42.18 -23.40
CA ALA A 417 -18.18 -42.13 -24.84
C ALA A 417 -16.88 -42.86 -25.19
N HIS A 418 -15.85 -42.72 -24.36
CA HIS A 418 -14.57 -43.39 -24.55
C HIS A 418 -14.72 -44.91 -24.42
N MET A 419 -15.49 -45.37 -23.43
CA MET A 419 -15.80 -46.80 -23.27
C MET A 419 -16.50 -47.37 -24.51
N TYR A 420 -17.51 -46.68 -25.06
CA TYR A 420 -18.15 -47.10 -26.32
C TYR A 420 -17.18 -47.12 -27.50
N LEU A 421 -16.25 -46.16 -27.59
CA LEU A 421 -15.22 -46.16 -28.63
C LEU A 421 -14.29 -47.37 -28.52
N GLN A 422 -13.83 -47.71 -27.32
CA GLN A 422 -12.99 -48.89 -27.09
C GLN A 422 -13.72 -50.18 -27.47
N ASN A 423 -15.00 -50.30 -27.13
CA ASN A 423 -15.83 -51.43 -27.55
C ASN A 423 -15.96 -51.50 -29.08
N ALA A 424 -16.20 -50.36 -29.75
CA ALA A 424 -16.29 -50.30 -31.20
C ALA A 424 -14.98 -50.77 -31.87
N ILE A 425 -13.83 -50.35 -31.36
CA ILE A 425 -12.51 -50.81 -31.83
C ILE A 425 -12.36 -52.33 -31.61
N ALA A 426 -12.76 -52.83 -30.44
CA ALA A 426 -12.69 -54.25 -30.14
C ALA A 426 -13.55 -55.11 -31.09
N TYR A 427 -14.78 -54.68 -31.37
CA TYR A 427 -15.67 -55.34 -32.34
C TYR A 427 -15.15 -55.26 -33.78
N TYR A 428 -14.61 -54.09 -34.18
CA TYR A 428 -13.98 -53.91 -35.48
C TYR A 428 -12.82 -54.91 -35.69
N ASN A 429 -11.97 -55.11 -34.68
CA ASN A 429 -10.82 -56.01 -34.76
C ASN A 429 -11.19 -57.49 -34.90
N VAL A 430 -12.42 -57.89 -34.57
CA VAL A 430 -12.94 -59.25 -34.77
C VAL A 430 -13.91 -59.36 -35.95
N ALA A 431 -13.96 -58.31 -36.78
CA ALA A 431 -14.86 -58.17 -37.94
C ALA A 431 -16.36 -58.28 -37.61
N ASP A 432 -16.77 -57.91 -36.39
CA ASP A 432 -18.18 -57.72 -36.04
C ASP A 432 -18.58 -56.26 -36.31
N PHE A 433 -18.75 -55.93 -37.59
CA PHE A 433 -18.94 -54.55 -38.05
C PHE A 433 -20.26 -53.93 -37.59
N ASP A 434 -21.32 -54.71 -37.40
CA ASP A 434 -22.61 -54.22 -36.92
C ASP A 434 -22.52 -53.74 -35.47
N SER A 435 -21.95 -54.56 -34.58
CA SER A 435 -21.70 -54.20 -33.18
C SER A 435 -20.74 -53.00 -33.08
N ALA A 436 -19.68 -53.00 -33.92
CA ALA A 436 -18.73 -51.90 -33.98
C ALA A 436 -19.41 -50.57 -34.38
N MET A 437 -20.25 -50.58 -35.42
CA MET A 437 -20.95 -49.39 -35.91
C MET A 437 -21.96 -48.86 -34.87
N MET A 438 -22.66 -49.76 -34.18
CA MET A 438 -23.61 -49.39 -33.13
C MET A 438 -22.91 -48.65 -31.99
N ASP A 439 -21.79 -49.19 -31.46
CA ASP A 439 -21.09 -48.57 -30.35
C ASP A 439 -20.31 -47.31 -30.78
N ALA A 440 -19.76 -47.28 -31.99
CA ALA A 440 -19.18 -46.07 -32.57
C ALA A 440 -20.23 -44.95 -32.67
N SER A 441 -21.46 -45.26 -33.12
CA SER A 441 -22.55 -44.29 -33.21
C SER A 441 -22.97 -43.72 -31.85
N LYS A 442 -23.02 -44.56 -30.80
CA LYS A 442 -23.27 -44.10 -29.43
C LYS A 442 -22.17 -43.18 -28.93
N SER A 443 -20.91 -43.58 -29.14
CA SER A 443 -19.73 -42.78 -28.78
C SER A 443 -19.75 -41.41 -29.47
N LYS A 444 -19.97 -41.39 -30.79
CA LYS A 444 -20.08 -40.17 -31.59
C LYS A 444 -21.14 -39.22 -31.04
N LYS A 445 -22.35 -39.75 -30.77
CA LYS A 445 -23.45 -38.94 -30.24
C LYS A 445 -23.06 -38.24 -28.95
N ILE A 446 -22.45 -38.96 -28.00
CA ILE A 446 -22.05 -38.38 -26.73
C ILE A 446 -20.93 -37.34 -26.93
N TYR A 447 -19.91 -37.62 -27.75
CA TYR A 447 -18.85 -36.65 -28.05
C TYR A 447 -19.38 -35.38 -28.72
N MET A 448 -20.37 -35.49 -29.62
CA MET A 448 -21.07 -34.33 -30.18
C MET A 448 -21.85 -33.54 -29.13
N ASP A 449 -22.59 -34.23 -28.24
CA ASP A 449 -23.37 -33.59 -27.17
C ASP A 449 -22.47 -32.81 -26.21
N ILE A 450 -21.26 -33.32 -25.94
CA ILE A 450 -20.26 -32.62 -25.13
C ILE A 450 -19.32 -31.73 -25.94
N ARG A 451 -19.56 -31.53 -27.25
CA ARG A 451 -18.75 -30.69 -28.14
C ARG A 451 -17.25 -31.01 -28.13
N ASP A 452 -16.91 -32.29 -28.10
CA ASP A 452 -15.53 -32.79 -28.23
C ASP A 452 -15.25 -33.07 -29.72
N GLU A 453 -14.88 -32.03 -30.45
CA GLU A 453 -14.73 -32.08 -31.92
C GLU A 453 -13.62 -33.06 -32.36
N GLU A 454 -12.49 -33.06 -31.65
CA GLU A 454 -11.37 -33.98 -31.91
C GLU A 454 -11.79 -35.44 -31.75
N SER A 455 -12.43 -35.77 -30.62
CA SER A 455 -12.89 -37.14 -30.38
C SER A 455 -14.00 -37.54 -31.35
N THR A 456 -14.87 -36.60 -31.72
CA THR A 456 -15.92 -36.84 -32.74
C THR A 456 -15.28 -37.21 -34.08
N ALA A 457 -14.26 -36.47 -34.54
CA ALA A 457 -13.55 -36.76 -35.78
C ALA A 457 -12.87 -38.14 -35.75
N ASN A 458 -12.26 -38.51 -34.62
CA ASN A 458 -11.65 -39.84 -34.45
C ASN A 458 -12.68 -40.97 -34.57
N VAL A 459 -13.88 -40.79 -34.00
CA VAL A 459 -14.97 -41.76 -34.14
C VAL A 459 -15.46 -41.82 -35.59
N GLU A 460 -15.58 -40.69 -36.27
CA GLU A 460 -15.97 -40.64 -37.68
C GLU A 460 -14.96 -41.37 -38.59
N GLU A 461 -13.66 -41.23 -38.33
CA GLU A 461 -12.62 -41.99 -39.04
C GLU A 461 -12.77 -43.49 -38.81
N LEU A 462 -13.01 -43.91 -37.55
CA LEU A 462 -13.27 -45.32 -37.25
C LEU A 462 -14.55 -45.83 -37.94
N MET A 463 -15.63 -45.05 -37.94
CA MET A 463 -16.86 -45.40 -38.64
C MET A 463 -16.63 -45.60 -40.13
N ALA A 464 -15.81 -44.77 -40.78
CA ALA A 464 -15.43 -44.96 -42.18
C ALA A 464 -14.70 -46.28 -42.41
N LYS A 465 -13.74 -46.64 -41.53
CA LYS A 465 -13.03 -47.92 -41.58
C LYS A 465 -13.96 -49.12 -41.34
N ILE A 466 -14.93 -48.99 -40.43
CA ILE A 466 -15.93 -50.03 -40.17
C ILE A 466 -16.78 -50.25 -41.44
N THR A 467 -17.23 -49.18 -42.10
CA THR A 467 -18.00 -49.27 -43.35
C THR A 467 -17.19 -49.95 -44.45
N GLU A 468 -15.93 -49.55 -44.67
CA GLU A 468 -15.04 -50.20 -45.65
C GLU A 468 -14.84 -51.69 -45.32
N GLY A 469 -14.65 -52.02 -44.03
CA GLY A 469 -14.51 -53.40 -43.56
C GLY A 469 -15.77 -54.24 -43.83
N ALA A 470 -16.96 -53.67 -43.62
CA ALA A 470 -18.23 -54.31 -43.90
C ALA A 470 -18.43 -54.59 -45.39
N GLU A 471 -18.10 -53.63 -46.26
CA GLU A 471 -18.16 -53.80 -47.72
C GLU A 471 -17.21 -54.92 -48.19
N LYS A 472 -15.98 -54.98 -47.65
CA LYS A 472 -15.04 -56.06 -47.91
C LYS A 472 -15.55 -57.42 -47.42
N LEU A 473 -16.20 -57.46 -46.25
CA LEU A 473 -16.81 -58.70 -45.74
C LEU A 473 -17.89 -59.22 -46.67
N ASP A 474 -18.76 -58.34 -47.18
CA ASP A 474 -19.80 -58.69 -48.14
C ASP A 474 -19.22 -59.18 -49.47
N GLU A 475 -18.17 -58.52 -49.99
CA GLU A 475 -17.45 -58.98 -51.17
C GLU A 475 -16.85 -60.37 -50.97
N ALA A 476 -16.17 -60.59 -49.84
CA ALA A 476 -15.58 -61.89 -49.48
C ALA A 476 -16.66 -62.98 -49.34
N ASN A 477 -17.79 -62.67 -48.72
CA ASN A 477 -18.95 -63.56 -48.62
C ASN A 477 -19.51 -63.93 -50.00
N GLY A 478 -19.52 -62.98 -50.94
CA GLY A 478 -19.89 -63.21 -52.34
C GLY A 478 -18.95 -64.18 -53.05
N TYR A 479 -17.63 -64.02 -52.88
CA TYR A 479 -16.64 -64.98 -53.41
C TYR A 479 -16.73 -66.34 -52.73
N TYR A 480 -16.88 -66.38 -51.41
CA TYR A 480 -17.04 -67.63 -50.66
C TYR A 480 -18.27 -68.41 -51.12
N SER A 481 -19.41 -67.73 -51.33
CA SER A 481 -20.64 -68.37 -51.81
C SER A 481 -20.47 -68.99 -53.20
N LYS A 482 -19.76 -68.30 -54.12
CA LYS A 482 -19.40 -68.87 -55.43
C LYS A 482 -18.48 -70.08 -55.29
N ALA A 483 -17.45 -69.95 -54.45
CA ALA A 483 -16.50 -71.03 -54.17
C ALA A 483 -17.22 -72.28 -53.64
N GLN A 484 -18.13 -72.09 -52.67
CA GLN A 484 -18.95 -73.15 -52.10
C GLN A 484 -19.86 -73.78 -53.17
N GLY A 485 -20.50 -72.99 -54.03
CA GLY A 485 -21.35 -73.52 -55.11
C GLY A 485 -20.58 -74.41 -56.10
N TYR A 486 -19.38 -73.99 -56.52
CA TYR A 486 -18.50 -74.82 -57.36
C TYR A 486 -17.98 -76.05 -56.60
N TYR A 487 -17.66 -75.89 -55.31
CA TYR A 487 -17.21 -76.99 -54.45
C TYR A 487 -18.30 -78.07 -54.30
N ASP A 488 -19.53 -77.67 -54.01
CA ASP A 488 -20.68 -78.56 -53.84
C ASP A 488 -21.04 -79.31 -55.14
N THR A 489 -20.76 -78.71 -56.30
CA THR A 489 -20.92 -79.35 -57.62
C THR A 489 -19.70 -80.16 -58.05
N SER A 490 -18.70 -80.33 -57.17
CA SER A 490 -17.44 -81.03 -57.43
C SER A 490 -16.59 -80.42 -58.56
N ASP A 491 -16.81 -79.15 -58.89
CA ASP A 491 -15.97 -78.38 -59.81
C ASP A 491 -14.84 -77.68 -59.04
N TYR A 492 -13.95 -78.50 -58.49
CA TYR A 492 -12.87 -78.06 -57.59
C TYR A 492 -11.89 -77.08 -58.26
N ARG A 493 -11.73 -77.15 -59.58
CA ARG A 493 -10.82 -76.29 -60.34
C ARG A 493 -11.32 -74.86 -60.38
N ASN A 494 -12.63 -74.67 -60.53
CA ASN A 494 -13.25 -73.35 -60.48
C ASN A 494 -13.51 -72.87 -59.05
N ALA A 495 -13.73 -73.77 -58.08
CA ALA A 495 -13.89 -73.42 -56.67
C ALA A 495 -12.64 -72.75 -56.07
N LEU A 496 -11.46 -73.24 -56.42
CA LEU A 496 -10.18 -72.81 -55.84
C LEU A 496 -9.88 -71.30 -55.96
N PRO A 497 -9.87 -70.67 -57.16
CA PRO A 497 -9.56 -69.24 -57.29
C PRO A 497 -10.57 -68.34 -56.57
N TRP A 498 -11.85 -68.73 -56.50
CA TRP A 498 -12.86 -68.00 -55.72
C TRP A 498 -12.61 -68.12 -54.22
N ALA A 499 -12.26 -69.32 -53.74
CA ALA A 499 -11.95 -69.52 -52.32
C ALA A 499 -10.69 -68.76 -51.90
N GLU A 500 -9.65 -68.72 -52.74
CA GLU A 500 -8.43 -67.94 -52.50
C GLU A 500 -8.73 -66.43 -52.48
N SER A 501 -9.60 -65.94 -53.37
CA SER A 501 -10.02 -64.53 -53.38
C SER A 501 -10.79 -64.16 -52.11
N ALA A 502 -11.74 -64.99 -51.69
CA ALA A 502 -12.46 -64.81 -50.43
C ALA A 502 -11.51 -64.84 -49.22
N ASN A 503 -10.58 -65.80 -49.17
CA ASN A 503 -9.63 -65.95 -48.07
C ASN A 503 -8.73 -64.73 -47.93
N ASN A 504 -8.20 -64.20 -49.03
CA ASN A 504 -7.33 -63.02 -49.01
C ASN A 504 -8.03 -61.82 -48.40
N ILE A 505 -9.29 -61.58 -48.75
CA ILE A 505 -10.08 -60.49 -48.17
C ILE A 505 -10.40 -60.78 -46.70
N TYR A 506 -10.81 -62.00 -46.34
CA TYR A 506 -11.05 -62.37 -44.94
C TYR A 506 -9.81 -62.20 -44.05
N VAL A 507 -8.61 -62.48 -44.58
CA VAL A 507 -7.33 -62.22 -43.89
C VAL A 507 -7.11 -60.72 -43.71
N GLU A 508 -7.36 -59.91 -44.74
CA GLU A 508 -7.22 -58.45 -44.68
C GLU A 508 -8.09 -57.81 -43.60
N ILE A 509 -9.33 -58.28 -43.45
CA ILE A 509 -10.27 -57.79 -42.44
C ILE A 509 -10.24 -58.57 -41.12
N ASN A 510 -9.30 -59.50 -40.95
CA ASN A 510 -9.16 -60.34 -39.76
C ASN A 510 -10.41 -61.17 -39.37
N TYR A 511 -11.19 -61.63 -40.35
CA TYR A 511 -12.39 -62.44 -40.11
C TYR A 511 -12.06 -63.94 -39.96
N SER A 512 -11.63 -64.32 -38.76
CA SER A 512 -11.13 -65.68 -38.45
C SER A 512 -12.03 -66.84 -38.88
N LEU A 513 -13.35 -66.72 -38.73
CA LEU A 513 -14.31 -67.76 -39.14
C LEU A 513 -14.34 -67.92 -40.67
N GLY A 514 -14.33 -66.80 -41.40
CA GLY A 514 -14.26 -66.80 -42.85
C GLY A 514 -12.99 -67.48 -43.34
N ILE A 515 -11.83 -67.06 -42.82
CA ILE A 515 -10.52 -67.65 -43.12
C ILE A 515 -10.54 -69.17 -42.95
N THR A 516 -11.04 -69.65 -41.81
CA THR A 516 -11.11 -71.08 -41.51
C THR A 516 -11.98 -71.84 -42.52
N ARG A 517 -13.11 -71.26 -42.92
CA ARG A 517 -14.03 -71.87 -43.89
C ARG A 517 -13.43 -71.91 -45.29
N THR A 518 -12.82 -70.82 -45.75
CA THR A 518 -12.17 -70.75 -47.06
C THR A 518 -10.94 -71.64 -47.13
N ASP A 519 -10.13 -71.70 -46.07
CA ASP A 519 -8.97 -72.59 -45.99
C ASP A 519 -9.37 -74.07 -46.12
N GLY A 520 -10.52 -74.45 -45.56
CA GLY A 520 -11.11 -75.78 -45.73
C GLY A 520 -11.36 -76.11 -47.21
N ILE A 521 -12.09 -75.24 -47.91
CA ILE A 521 -12.39 -75.38 -49.35
C ILE A 521 -11.11 -75.40 -50.18
N ILE A 522 -10.15 -74.49 -49.90
CA ILE A 522 -8.87 -74.40 -50.62
C ILE A 522 -8.10 -75.72 -50.49
N LYS A 523 -7.98 -76.24 -49.27
CA LYS A 523 -7.22 -77.46 -48.98
C LYS A 523 -7.82 -78.67 -49.69
N GLU A 524 -9.13 -78.89 -49.55
CA GLU A 524 -9.81 -80.02 -50.19
C GLU A 524 -9.83 -79.88 -51.71
N SER A 525 -10.10 -78.69 -52.24
CA SER A 525 -10.12 -78.45 -53.69
C SER A 525 -8.74 -78.70 -54.32
N ARG A 526 -7.64 -78.26 -53.68
CA ARG A 526 -6.28 -78.55 -54.15
C ARG A 526 -5.99 -80.05 -54.17
N GLU A 527 -6.42 -80.79 -53.15
CA GLU A 527 -6.24 -82.25 -53.10
C GLU A 527 -7.03 -82.96 -54.21
N LYS A 528 -8.29 -82.57 -54.43
CA LYS A 528 -9.17 -83.16 -55.44
C LYS A 528 -8.75 -82.81 -56.87
N VAL A 529 -8.36 -81.57 -57.15
CA VAL A 529 -7.79 -81.19 -58.45
C VAL A 529 -6.52 -82.00 -58.74
N ARG A 530 -5.65 -82.19 -57.73
CA ARG A 530 -4.46 -83.04 -57.89
C ARG A 530 -4.81 -84.49 -58.19
N GLN A 531 -5.85 -85.05 -57.56
CA GLN A 531 -6.35 -86.39 -57.86
C GLN A 531 -6.90 -86.49 -59.30
N GLN A 532 -7.74 -85.54 -59.72
CA GLN A 532 -8.28 -85.49 -61.09
C GLN A 532 -7.20 -85.32 -62.16
N ASP A 533 -6.18 -84.49 -61.91
CA ASP A 533 -5.04 -84.34 -62.82
C ASP A 533 -4.20 -85.63 -62.91
N ILE A 534 -4.06 -86.37 -61.81
CA ILE A 534 -3.39 -87.69 -61.81
C ILE A 534 -4.22 -88.71 -62.60
N GLU A 535 -5.54 -88.76 -62.40
CA GLU A 535 -6.44 -89.65 -63.14
C GLU A 535 -6.49 -89.32 -64.63
N PHE A 536 -6.54 -88.03 -64.99
CA PHE A 536 -6.47 -87.58 -66.38
C PHE A 536 -5.12 -87.92 -67.03
N ARG A 537 -4.00 -87.67 -66.35
CA ARG A 537 -2.67 -88.09 -66.84
C ARG A 537 -2.59 -89.59 -67.03
N ASN A 538 -3.12 -90.38 -66.09
CA ASN A 538 -3.16 -91.83 -66.21
C ASN A 538 -4.05 -92.28 -67.39
N ALA A 539 -5.21 -91.66 -67.61
CA ALA A 539 -6.08 -91.94 -68.74
C ALA A 539 -5.44 -91.57 -70.09
N VAL A 540 -4.75 -90.43 -70.18
CA VAL A 540 -4.01 -90.00 -71.38
C VAL A 540 -2.82 -90.92 -71.66
N ILE A 541 -2.07 -91.34 -70.63
CA ILE A 541 -0.97 -92.31 -70.76
C ILE A 541 -1.50 -93.65 -71.26
N VAL A 542 -2.60 -94.16 -70.69
CA VAL A 542 -3.24 -95.40 -71.15
C VAL A 542 -3.73 -95.27 -72.60
N GLY A 543 -4.36 -94.16 -72.97
CA GLY A 543 -4.79 -93.88 -74.35
C GLY A 543 -3.63 -93.80 -75.35
N ALA A 544 -2.52 -93.17 -74.98
CA ALA A 544 -1.32 -93.09 -75.80
C ALA A 544 -0.66 -94.47 -75.98
N VAL A 545 -0.63 -95.31 -74.94
CA VAL A 545 -0.13 -96.70 -75.03
C VAL A 545 -0.98 -97.53 -75.99
N ILE A 546 -2.31 -97.38 -75.96
CA ILE A 546 -3.22 -98.08 -76.89
C ILE A 546 -2.96 -97.66 -78.35
N LEU A 547 -2.76 -96.36 -78.61
CA LEU A 547 -2.43 -95.84 -79.94
C LEU A 547 -1.08 -96.32 -80.48
N ILE A 548 -0.07 -96.41 -79.60
CA ILE A 548 1.25 -96.95 -79.99
C ILE A 548 1.14 -98.45 -80.32
N VAL A 549 0.40 -99.23 -79.53
CA VAL A 549 0.19 -100.67 -79.78
C VAL A 549 -0.58 -100.91 -81.08
N THR A 550 -1.61 -100.11 -81.38
CA THR A 550 -2.35 -100.18 -82.65
C THR A 550 -1.52 -99.72 -83.85
N GLY A 551 -0.70 -98.67 -83.70
CA GLY A 551 0.24 -98.22 -84.74
C GLY A 551 1.28 -99.27 -85.10
N VAL A 552 1.82 -100.00 -84.11
CA VAL A 552 2.78 -101.10 -84.33
C VAL A 552 2.13 -102.28 -85.07
N LEU A 553 0.88 -102.62 -84.75
CA LEU A 553 0.12 -103.67 -85.44
C LEU A 553 -0.19 -103.32 -86.90
N ILE A 554 -0.55 -102.06 -87.19
CA ILE A 554 -0.82 -101.58 -88.56
C ILE A 554 0.47 -101.58 -89.40
N PHE A 555 1.61 -101.23 -88.80
CA PHE A 555 2.91 -101.26 -89.47
C PHE A 555 3.37 -102.69 -89.82
N GLN A 556 3.11 -103.68 -88.96
CA GLN A 556 3.36 -105.09 -89.26
C GLN A 556 2.47 -105.63 -90.39
N ILE A 557 1.26 -105.09 -90.58
CA ILE A 557 0.34 -105.48 -91.65
C ILE A 557 0.75 -104.86 -93.01
N LEU A 558 1.23 -103.60 -93.01
CA LEU A 558 1.63 -102.91 -94.24
C LEU A 558 2.98 -103.40 -94.81
N SER A 559 3.91 -103.80 -93.94
CA SER A 559 5.22 -104.32 -94.37
C SER A 559 5.14 -105.70 -95.04
N ARG A 560 4.13 -106.53 -94.75
CA ARG A 560 3.89 -107.81 -95.44
C ARG A 560 3.27 -107.69 -96.83
N ARG A 561 2.66 -106.54 -97.17
CA ARG A 561 1.94 -106.37 -98.45
C ARG A 561 2.86 -106.03 -99.62
N ARG A 562 4.02 -105.42 -99.39
CA ARG A 562 4.92 -104.97 -100.48
C ARG A 562 5.88 -106.03 -101.00
N VAL A 563 5.98 -107.19 -100.36
CA VAL A 563 6.92 -108.27 -100.76
C VAL A 563 6.25 -109.30 -101.70
N MET A 564 4.91 -109.38 -101.78
CA MET A 564 4.22 -110.41 -102.57
C MET A 564 3.91 -110.04 -104.04
N GLU A 565 4.01 -108.76 -104.45
CA GLU A 565 3.63 -108.34 -105.81
C GLU A 565 4.75 -108.48 -106.86
N THR A 566 6.00 -108.71 -106.44
CA THR A 566 7.14 -108.90 -107.36
C THR A 566 7.36 -110.37 -107.76
N GLU A 567 6.86 -111.34 -106.98
CA GLU A 567 6.99 -112.76 -107.29
C GLU A 567 5.88 -113.31 -108.22
N PHE A 568 4.74 -112.61 -108.32
CA PHE A 568 3.59 -113.08 -109.10
C PHE A 568 3.69 -112.81 -110.62
N ARG A 569 4.55 -111.87 -111.04
CA ARG A 569 4.77 -111.57 -112.47
C ARG A 569 5.80 -112.48 -113.14
N LYS A 570 6.68 -113.16 -112.40
CA LYS A 570 7.67 -114.12 -112.94
C LYS A 570 7.07 -115.51 -113.21
N LYS A 571 6.11 -115.98 -112.41
CA LYS A 571 5.51 -117.32 -112.56
C LYS A 571 4.48 -117.45 -113.71
N LYS A 572 3.91 -116.35 -114.21
CA LYS A 572 2.87 -116.39 -115.25
C LYS A 572 3.38 -116.45 -116.70
N MET A 573 4.65 -116.16 -116.97
CA MET A 573 5.21 -116.29 -118.33
C MET A 573 5.89 -117.65 -118.57
N GLU A 574 6.38 -118.34 -117.52
CA GLU A 574 6.97 -119.69 -117.63
C GLU A 574 5.94 -120.82 -117.82
N GLU A 575 4.64 -120.54 -117.63
CA GLU A 575 3.54 -121.51 -117.79
C GLU A 575 2.87 -121.45 -119.18
N ALA A 576 2.96 -120.33 -119.90
CA ALA A 576 2.43 -120.19 -121.26
C ALA A 576 3.32 -120.86 -122.32
N GLU A 577 4.61 -121.07 -122.02
CA GLU A 577 5.58 -121.70 -122.93
C GLU A 577 5.62 -123.25 -122.84
N ARG A 578 4.92 -123.83 -121.85
CA ARG A 578 4.73 -125.29 -121.71
C ARG A 578 3.46 -125.83 -122.37
N VAL A 579 2.53 -124.95 -122.76
CA VAL A 579 1.32 -125.31 -123.52
C VAL A 579 1.61 -125.38 -125.02
N ARG A 580 2.69 -124.75 -125.49
CA ARG A 580 3.20 -124.83 -126.87
C ARG A 580 3.91 -126.16 -127.23
N ARG A 581 4.14 -127.07 -126.27
CA ARG A 581 4.82 -128.37 -126.50
C ARG A 581 3.94 -129.61 -126.32
N ARG A 582 2.67 -129.45 -125.92
CA ARG A 582 1.76 -130.60 -125.72
C ARG A 582 0.85 -130.93 -126.91
N ASP A 583 0.66 -130.00 -127.85
CA ASP A 583 -0.19 -130.23 -129.04
C ASP A 583 0.61 -130.36 -130.36
N GLU A 584 1.93 -130.14 -130.36
CA GLU A 584 2.86 -130.50 -131.45
C GLU A 584 3.39 -131.96 -131.35
N GLU A 585 3.14 -132.66 -130.24
CA GLU A 585 3.59 -134.05 -130.00
C GLU A 585 2.48 -135.13 -130.20
N TRP A 586 1.22 -134.74 -130.43
CA TRP A 586 0.08 -135.64 -130.76
C TRP A 586 -0.18 -135.83 -132.27
N ALA A 587 0.59 -135.17 -133.15
CA ALA A 587 0.45 -135.31 -134.62
C ALA A 587 1.62 -136.02 -135.33
N ILE A 588 2.75 -136.28 -134.65
CA ILE A 588 3.99 -136.83 -135.30
C ILE A 588 4.43 -138.18 -134.68
N ARG A 589 3.65 -138.77 -133.76
CA ARG A 589 3.77 -140.18 -133.32
C ARG A 589 2.63 -141.05 -133.87
N ARG A 590 2.43 -140.95 -135.19
CA ARG A 590 1.86 -142.03 -136.01
C ARG A 590 2.73 -142.12 -137.28
N ASP A 591 3.97 -142.55 -137.09
CA ASP A 591 4.37 -143.91 -137.50
C ASP A 591 4.84 -143.96 -138.96
N SER A 592 6.08 -143.52 -139.14
CA SER A 592 6.98 -143.93 -140.22
C SER A 592 7.56 -145.31 -139.93
N GLU A 593 6.74 -146.26 -139.50
CA GLU A 593 7.02 -147.69 -139.51
C GLU A 593 5.96 -148.37 -140.39
N THR A 594 6.41 -149.17 -141.35
CA THR A 594 5.65 -150.18 -142.11
C THR A 594 5.06 -149.84 -143.49
N LYS A 595 5.87 -149.18 -144.35
CA LYS A 595 6.01 -149.59 -145.77
C LYS A 595 6.80 -150.91 -145.94
N THR A 596 7.23 -151.52 -144.83
CA THR A 596 7.86 -152.84 -144.75
C THR A 596 7.03 -153.82 -143.92
N LYS A 597 5.70 -153.65 -143.97
CA LYS A 597 4.80 -154.80 -144.16
C LYS A 597 4.18 -154.69 -145.56
N VAL A 598 5.01 -154.83 -146.61
CA VAL A 598 5.14 -156.17 -147.19
C VAL A 598 3.80 -156.48 -147.86
N GLU A 599 3.64 -156.22 -149.16
CA GLU A 599 4.38 -156.89 -150.24
C GLU A 599 4.51 -158.43 -150.08
N ASP A 600 4.22 -159.05 -148.92
CA ASP A 600 3.87 -160.47 -148.73
C ASP A 600 2.35 -160.65 -148.60
N GLU A 601 1.56 -159.58 -148.65
CA GLU A 601 0.15 -159.64 -149.07
C GLU A 601 -0.08 -159.32 -150.57
N LEU A 602 0.99 -159.25 -151.39
CA LEU A 602 0.92 -159.79 -152.77
C LEU A 602 0.60 -161.30 -152.74
N ARG A 603 0.83 -161.94 -151.58
CA ARG A 603 0.78 -163.37 -151.33
C ARG A 603 -0.50 -164.11 -151.68
N LYS A 604 -1.60 -163.59 -151.12
CA LYS A 604 -2.71 -164.46 -150.70
C LYS A 604 -3.97 -164.39 -151.55
N LEU A 605 -4.21 -163.31 -152.31
CA LEU A 605 -5.48 -163.18 -153.04
C LEU A 605 -5.30 -162.72 -154.50
N ILE A 606 -4.17 -163.12 -155.08
CA ILE A 606 -4.16 -163.73 -156.42
C ILE A 606 -4.96 -165.05 -156.42
N GLU A 607 -5.35 -165.61 -155.27
CA GLU A 607 -6.09 -166.87 -155.15
C GLU A 607 -7.50 -166.74 -154.53
N GLU A 608 -8.07 -165.54 -154.59
CA GLU A 608 -9.53 -165.35 -154.67
C GLU A 608 -9.79 -164.27 -155.73
N GLU A 609 -9.22 -164.37 -156.92
CA GLU A 609 -9.75 -165.32 -157.88
C GLU A 609 -11.23 -165.68 -157.68
N ARG A 610 -11.94 -165.52 -158.79
CA ARG A 610 -12.87 -166.56 -159.23
C ARG A 610 -14.19 -166.74 -158.53
N THR A 611 -14.56 -166.00 -157.50
CA THR A 611 -15.93 -166.16 -157.01
C THR A 611 -16.53 -164.86 -156.51
N ARG A 612 -16.86 -163.99 -157.45
CA ARG A 612 -18.26 -163.84 -157.89
C ARG A 612 -18.34 -162.51 -158.63
N VAL A 613 -18.41 -162.58 -159.96
CA VAL A 613 -19.69 -162.76 -160.68
C VAL A 613 -20.44 -161.45 -160.59
N ASP A 614 -20.76 -160.77 -161.66
CA ASP A 614 -20.47 -160.89 -163.10
C ASP A 614 -20.71 -159.48 -163.65
#